data_AF-A0A931GH35-F1
#
_entry.id   AF-A0A931GH35-F1
#
_cell.length_a   1.000
_cell.length_b   1.000
_cell.length_c   1.000
_cell.angle_alpha   90.00
_cell.angle_beta   90.00
_cell.angle_gamma   90.00
#
_symmetry.space_group_name_H-M   'P 1'
#
loop_
_entity.id
_entity.type
_entity.pdbx_description
1 polymer ?
#
loop_
_entity_poly.entity_id
_entity_poly.type
_entity_poly.pdbx_seq_one_letter_code
_entity_poly.pdbx_strand_id
1 'polypeptide(L)'
;MTTLRPRPRRRPGSAFSSRPVPLGRPASSWASPAVPPVTLRWDDLRALHIARCERCADSYASAFAGEAEEWAQGHRCDAELAALLDLVTSGRAA
;
A
#
# COMPACT_ATOMS: atom_id res chain seq x y z
N MET A 1 -52.54 -49.29 2.26
CA MET A 1 -52.52 -47.86 1.91
C MET A 1 -52.30 -47.07 3.18
N THR A 2 -51.24 -46.22 3.22
CA THR A 2 -51.10 -45.04 4.12
C THR A 2 -50.89 -45.39 5.61
N THR A 3 -49.92 -44.95 6.41
CA THR A 3 -48.86 -43.91 6.47
C THR A 3 -47.96 -44.30 7.68
N LEU A 4 -46.76 -43.75 7.89
CA LEU A 4 -46.52 -42.67 8.86
C LEU A 4 -45.02 -42.33 8.95
N ARG A 5 -44.79 -41.05 9.28
CA ARG A 5 -43.59 -40.20 9.25
C ARG A 5 -42.42 -40.57 10.19
N PRO A 6 -41.24 -39.91 10.04
CA PRO A 6 -39.98 -40.34 10.65
C PRO A 6 -39.65 -39.73 12.03
N ARG A 7 -38.64 -40.37 12.64
CA ARG A 7 -37.72 -40.02 13.76
C ARG A 7 -38.19 -40.19 15.22
N PRO A 8 -37.43 -41.02 15.95
CA PRO A 8 -36.95 -40.73 17.30
C PRO A 8 -35.41 -40.88 17.32
N ARG A 9 -34.57 -40.40 18.25
CA ARG A 9 -34.70 -39.73 19.55
C ARG A 9 -33.26 -39.33 19.94
N ARG A 10 -33.13 -38.38 20.87
CA ARG A 10 -32.11 -38.23 21.96
C ARG A 10 -31.53 -36.81 22.04
N ARG A 11 -32.20 -35.99 22.84
CA ARG A 11 -31.56 -35.14 23.89
C ARG A 11 -31.02 -36.08 25.01
N PRO A 12 -30.19 -35.65 25.98
CA PRO A 12 -29.76 -34.29 26.33
C PRO A 12 -28.24 -34.14 26.60
N GLY A 13 -27.76 -32.92 26.86
CA GLY A 13 -26.50 -32.71 27.59
C GLY A 13 -25.77 -31.42 27.21
N SER A 14 -26.08 -30.33 27.90
CA SER A 14 -25.23 -29.14 27.94
C SER A 14 -23.88 -29.50 28.54
N ALA A 15 -22.80 -29.34 27.77
CA ALA A 15 -21.50 -29.00 28.31
C ALA A 15 -21.07 -27.73 27.58
N PHE A 16 -21.19 -26.59 28.26
CA PHE A 16 -20.57 -25.35 27.83
C PHE A 16 -19.06 -25.58 27.85
N SER A 17 -18.47 -25.78 26.67
CA SER A 17 -17.05 -25.65 26.46
C SER A 17 -16.83 -24.35 25.71
N SER A 18 -16.52 -23.30 26.47
CA SER A 18 -16.08 -22.02 25.95
C SER A 18 -14.75 -22.21 25.23
N ARG A 19 -14.78 -22.61 23.96
CA ARG A 19 -13.66 -22.43 23.06
C ARG A 19 -13.63 -20.94 22.70
N PRO A 20 -12.58 -20.18 23.06
CA PRO A 20 -12.38 -18.89 22.43
C PRO A 20 -12.12 -19.15 20.95
N VAL A 21 -13.07 -18.72 20.12
CA VAL A 21 -12.82 -18.47 18.70
C VAL A 21 -11.67 -17.47 18.66
N PRO A 22 -10.56 -17.73 17.98
CA PRO A 22 -9.66 -16.64 17.64
C PRO A 22 -10.47 -15.76 16.70
N LEU A 23 -11.03 -14.66 17.23
CA LEU A 23 -11.35 -13.50 16.43
C LEU A 23 -10.01 -13.15 15.78
N GLY A 24 -9.84 -13.58 14.53
CA GLY A 24 -8.80 -13.04 13.66
C GLY A 24 -9.00 -11.54 13.71
N ARG A 25 -8.12 -10.87 14.46
CA ARG A 25 -8.03 -9.41 14.46
C ARG A 25 -8.00 -9.02 12.99
N PRO A 26 -8.79 -8.04 12.54
CA PRO A 26 -8.46 -7.40 11.29
C PRO A 26 -7.01 -6.95 11.48
N ALA A 27 -6.10 -7.51 10.67
CA ALA A 27 -4.79 -6.92 10.55
C ALA A 27 -5.09 -5.48 10.15
N SER A 28 -4.92 -4.57 11.11
CA SER A 28 -4.77 -3.16 10.80
C SER A 28 -3.51 -3.14 9.96
N SER A 29 -3.67 -3.35 8.65
CA SER A 29 -2.76 -2.84 7.65
C SER A 29 -2.81 -1.35 7.91
N TRP A 30 -1.91 -0.90 8.78
CA TRP A 30 -1.38 0.43 8.69
C TRP A 30 -0.80 0.49 7.29
N ALA A 31 -1.65 0.84 6.33
CA ALA A 31 -1.22 1.48 5.11
C ALA A 31 -0.49 2.70 5.64
N SER A 32 0.82 2.55 5.86
CA SER A 32 1.69 3.68 6.05
C SER A 32 1.33 4.59 4.87
N PRO A 33 0.99 5.86 5.11
CA PRO A 33 0.80 6.77 3.99
C PRO A 33 2.06 6.59 3.15
N ALA A 34 1.90 6.04 1.95
CA ALA A 34 3.02 5.77 1.08
C ALA A 34 3.61 7.15 0.84
N VAL A 35 4.73 7.44 1.51
CA VAL A 35 5.44 8.71 1.32
C VAL A 35 5.59 8.82 -0.19
N PRO A 36 5.05 9.89 -0.81
CA PRO A 36 5.07 10.00 -2.25
C PRO A 36 6.53 9.83 -2.68
N PRO A 37 6.81 9.05 -3.74
CA PRO A 37 8.19 8.82 -4.17
C PRO A 37 8.85 10.10 -4.68
N VAL A 38 8.15 11.23 -4.71
CA VAL A 38 8.63 12.52 -5.19
C VAL A 38 9.01 13.43 -4.02
N THR A 39 10.27 13.87 -4.02
CA THR A 39 10.79 14.91 -3.14
C THR A 39 10.65 16.27 -3.82
N LEU A 40 10.07 17.25 -3.12
CA LEU A 40 10.06 18.66 -3.54
C LEU A 40 11.17 19.41 -2.81
N ARG A 41 11.98 20.17 -3.55
CA ARG A 41 13.05 21.02 -3.00
C ARG A 41 13.08 22.36 -3.71
N TRP A 42 13.51 23.38 -3.00
CA TRP A 42 13.83 24.69 -3.59
C TRP A 42 15.32 24.75 -3.93
N ASP A 43 15.66 25.29 -5.10
CA ASP A 43 17.03 25.56 -5.54
C ASP A 43 17.26 27.07 -5.51
N ASP A 44 17.98 27.53 -4.48
CA ASP A 44 18.28 28.96 -4.27
C ASP A 44 19.17 29.56 -5.37
N LEU A 45 20.05 28.77 -6.00
CA LEU A 45 20.97 29.27 -7.02
C LEU A 45 20.24 29.55 -8.33
N ARG A 46 19.20 28.75 -8.63
CA ARG A 46 18.42 28.86 -9.85
C ARG A 46 17.08 29.56 -9.65
N ALA A 47 16.68 29.78 -8.40
CA ALA A 47 15.36 30.23 -8.01
C ALA A 47 14.24 29.37 -8.63
N LEU A 48 14.36 28.04 -8.50
CA LEU A 48 13.41 27.07 -9.04
C LEU A 48 12.93 26.08 -7.96
N HIS A 49 11.66 25.69 -8.06
CA HIS A 49 11.10 24.52 -7.41
C HIS A 49 11.46 23.29 -8.23
N ILE A 50 12.12 22.32 -7.59
CA ILE A 50 12.53 21.07 -8.20
C ILE A 50 11.73 19.93 -7.56
N ALA A 51 11.02 19.19 -8.38
CA ALA A 51 10.44 17.90 -8.03
C ALA A 51 11.33 16.78 -8.55
N ARG A 52 11.63 15.78 -7.71
CA ARG A 52 12.45 14.62 -8.10
C ARG A 52 11.80 13.35 -7.61
N CYS A 53 11.57 12.40 -8.50
CA CYS A 53 11.13 11.06 -8.14
C CYS A 53 12.32 10.21 -7.70
N GLU A 54 12.32 9.72 -6.47
CA GLU A 54 13.39 8.85 -5.93
C GLU A 54 13.33 7.43 -6.48
N ARG A 55 12.23 7.03 -7.14
CA ARG A 55 12.09 5.71 -7.75
C ARG A 55 12.67 5.64 -9.16
N CYS A 56 12.32 6.60 -10.03
CA CYS A 56 12.78 6.60 -11.42
C CYS A 56 13.87 7.65 -11.71
N ALA A 57 14.27 8.44 -10.72
CA ALA A 57 15.21 9.56 -10.84
C ALA A 57 14.77 10.67 -11.81
N ASP A 58 13.52 10.65 -12.29
CA ASP A 58 12.98 11.72 -13.13
C ASP A 58 12.79 13.00 -12.32
N SER A 59 12.97 14.14 -12.98
CA SER A 59 12.93 15.44 -12.33
C SER A 59 12.26 16.51 -13.16
N TYR A 60 11.54 17.39 -12.50
CA TYR A 60 10.90 18.55 -13.07
C TYR A 60 11.34 19.80 -12.31
N ALA A 61 11.54 20.91 -13.03
CA ALA A 61 11.94 22.18 -12.44
C ALA A 61 11.07 23.31 -13.01
N SER A 62 10.51 24.14 -12.14
CA SER A 62 9.72 25.31 -12.51
C SER A 62 9.97 26.47 -11.54
N ALA A 63 9.77 27.70 -12.00
CA ALA A 63 9.74 28.86 -11.12
C ALA A 63 8.54 28.82 -10.17
N PHE A 64 7.46 28.10 -10.52
CA PHE A 64 6.21 28.06 -9.78
C PHE A 64 6.08 26.78 -8.95
N ALA A 65 5.83 26.95 -7.65
CA ALA A 65 5.62 25.83 -6.72
C ALA A 65 4.47 24.92 -7.15
N GLY A 66 3.36 25.51 -7.60
CA GLY A 66 2.16 24.78 -8.00
C GLY A 66 2.40 23.84 -9.19
N GLU A 67 3.23 24.24 -10.16
CA GLU A 67 3.56 23.37 -11.31
C GLU A 67 4.42 22.17 -10.87
N ALA A 68 5.35 22.37 -9.94
CA ALA A 68 6.16 21.28 -9.39
C ALA A 68 5.31 20.30 -8.56
N GLU A 69 4.33 20.82 -7.80
CA GLU A 69 3.38 20.01 -7.03
C GLU A 69 2.38 19.26 -7.93
N GLU A 70 1.86 19.91 -8.97
CA GLU A 70 1.00 19.27 -9.97
C GLU A 70 1.74 18.16 -10.70
N TRP A 71 2.99 18.40 -11.11
CA TRP A 71 3.85 17.36 -11.67
C TRP A 71 4.02 16.21 -10.68
N ALA A 72 4.31 16.48 -9.41
CA ALA A 72 4.49 15.44 -8.40
C ALA A 72 3.23 14.58 -8.22
N GLN A 73 2.05 15.20 -8.24
CA GLN A 73 0.76 14.53 -8.09
C GLN A 73 0.38 13.70 -9.33
N GLY A 74 0.75 14.18 -10.53
CA GLY A 74 0.50 13.50 -11.80
C GLY A 74 1.56 12.47 -12.20
N HIS A 75 2.75 12.51 -11.56
CA HIS A 75 3.89 11.69 -11.95
C HIS A 75 3.61 10.20 -11.72
N ARG A 76 3.81 9.41 -12.76
CA ARG A 76 3.83 7.94 -12.69
C ARG A 76 5.14 7.45 -13.26
N CYS A 77 5.82 6.61 -12.49
CA CYS A 77 7.03 5.96 -12.97
C CYS A 77 6.69 4.95 -14.06
N ASP A 78 7.56 4.86 -15.06
CA ASP A 78 7.67 3.65 -15.86
C ASP A 78 8.10 2.49 -14.96
N ALA A 79 7.35 1.39 -15.00
CA ALA A 79 7.54 0.25 -14.09
C ALA A 79 8.84 -0.52 -14.40
N GLU A 80 9.22 -0.63 -15.67
CA GLU A 80 10.41 -1.36 -16.08
C GLU A 80 11.67 -0.55 -15.72
N LEU A 81 11.67 0.75 -16.01
CA LEU A 81 12.77 1.64 -15.64
C LEU A 81 12.96 1.70 -14.12
N ALA A 82 11.87 1.80 -13.35
CA ALA A 82 11.93 1.78 -11.90
C ALA A 82 12.55 0.48 -11.36
N ALA A 83 12.16 -0.67 -11.91
CA ALA A 83 12.71 -1.97 -11.50
C ALA A 83 14.20 -2.10 -11.84
N LEU A 84 14.62 -1.61 -13.02
CA LEU A 84 16.03 -1.60 -13.41
C LEU A 84 16.87 -0.70 -12.50
N LEU A 85 16.35 0.48 -12.16
CA LEU A 85 17.03 1.40 -11.25
C LEU A 85 17.15 0.80 -9.84
N ASP A 86 16.09 0.21 -9.32
CA ASP A 86 16.09 -0.47 -8.01
C ASP A 86 17.10 -1.62 -7.95
N LEU A 87 17.18 -2.43 -9.02
CA LEU A 87 18.16 -3.52 -9.13
C LEU A 87 19.60 -2.97 -9.07
N VAL A 88 19.86 -1.89 -9.80
CA VAL A 88 21.21 -1.30 -9.91
C VAL A 88 21.62 -0.54 -8.64
N THR A 89 20.69 0.13 -7.96
CA THR A 89 20.97 0.85 -6.71
C THR A 89 21.10 -0.10 -5.52
N SER A 90 20.30 -1.17 -5.47
CA SER A 90 20.38 -2.20 -4.43
C SER A 90 21.62 -3.08 -4.57
N GLY A 91 22.06 -3.38 -5.80
CA GLY A 91 23.26 -4.17 -6.07
C GLY A 91 24.59 -3.43 -5.84
N ARG A 92 24.57 -2.12 -5.63
CA ARG A 92 25.76 -1.29 -5.37
C ARG A 92 26.06 -1.06 -3.89
N ALA A 93 25.31 -1.68 -2.98
CA ALA A 93 25.65 -1.73 -1.57
C ALA A 93 26.63 -2.89 -1.30
N ALA A 94 27.92 -2.70 -1.64
CA ALA A 94 29.00 -3.61 -1.30
C ALA A 94 30.28 -2.84 -0.99
#